data_AF-A0A1A9RBY4-F1
#
_entry.id   AF-A0A1A9RBY4-F1
#
_cell.length_a   1.000
_cell.length_b   1.000
_cell.length_c   1.000
_cell.angle_alpha   90.00
_cell.angle_beta   90.00
_cell.angle_gamma   90.00
#
_symmetry.space_group_name_H-M   'P 1'
#
loop_
_entity.id
_entity.type
_entity.pdbx_description
1 polymer ?
#
loop_
_entity_poly.entity_id
_entity_poly.type
_entity_poly.pdbx_seq_one_letter_code
_entity_poly.pdbx_strand_id
1 'polypeptide(L)'
;MNKKLTLLAACAATMLFSGSLMAEDVYHWNSRSPTYSDVPRNLVPATSNIVNVRTQTSRPAVAPSGHQQNQLPQVQNNNGEISAADLQAMTNQKQMEENQAREEANRKVIEDNNAARASNCNVAKINLQHAQTARIQNREQLIQQYQSNVNQFCN
;
A
#
# COMPACT_ATOMS: atom_id res chain seq x y z
N MET A 1 -20.21 -18.90 -44.21
CA MET A 1 -20.48 -17.79 -43.25
C MET A 1 -20.54 -18.38 -41.85
N ASN A 2 -19.48 -18.15 -41.08
CA ASN A 2 -19.20 -18.82 -39.81
C ASN A 2 -19.75 -18.00 -38.65
N LYS A 3 -20.80 -18.47 -37.97
CA LYS A 3 -21.36 -17.85 -36.77
C LYS A 3 -21.45 -18.87 -35.63
N LYS A 4 -20.32 -19.43 -35.16
CA LYS A 4 -20.31 -20.32 -33.98
C LYS A 4 -19.06 -20.24 -33.11
N LEU A 5 -18.23 -19.20 -33.22
CA LEU A 5 -16.93 -19.15 -32.52
C LEU A 5 -16.72 -17.92 -31.62
N THR A 6 -17.79 -17.32 -31.10
CA THR A 6 -17.69 -16.14 -30.22
C THR A 6 -18.66 -16.23 -29.04
N LEU A 7 -18.63 -17.35 -28.31
CA LEU A 7 -19.38 -17.45 -27.03
C LEU A 7 -18.68 -18.30 -25.95
N LEU A 8 -17.37 -18.52 -26.08
CA LEU A 8 -16.59 -19.31 -25.10
C LEU A 8 -15.47 -18.50 -24.41
N ALA A 9 -15.30 -17.22 -24.75
CA ALA A 9 -14.23 -16.37 -24.19
C ALA A 9 -14.70 -15.40 -23.10
N ALA A 10 -15.92 -15.56 -22.56
CA ALA A 10 -16.50 -14.65 -21.57
C ALA A 10 -16.63 -15.24 -20.15
N CYS A 11 -16.24 -16.51 -19.92
CA CYS A 11 -16.41 -17.16 -18.61
C CYS A 11 -15.11 -17.38 -17.82
N ALA A 12 -13.94 -16.98 -18.35
CA ALA A 12 -12.65 -17.26 -17.69
C ALA A 12 -12.14 -16.12 -16.78
N ALA A 13 -12.80 -14.95 -16.74
CA ALA A 13 -12.29 -13.77 -16.03
C ALA A 13 -12.89 -13.55 -14.62
N THR A 14 -13.79 -14.43 -14.13
CA THR A 14 -14.47 -14.25 -12.84
C THR A 14 -13.91 -15.10 -11.70
N MET A 15 -12.86 -15.91 -11.92
CA MET A 15 -12.30 -16.80 -10.89
C MET A 15 -11.05 -16.27 -10.17
N LEU A 16 -10.87 -14.94 -10.06
CA LEU A 16 -9.73 -14.36 -9.32
C LEU A 16 -10.11 -13.58 -8.06
N PHE A 17 -11.37 -13.62 -7.65
CA PHE A 17 -11.78 -13.18 -6.31
C PHE A 17 -12.18 -14.39 -5.45
N SER A 18 -11.24 -15.29 -5.23
CA SER A 18 -11.24 -16.10 -4.00
C SER A 18 -10.80 -15.18 -2.86
N GLY A 19 -11.70 -14.29 -2.44
CA GLY A 19 -11.58 -13.67 -1.13
C GLY A 19 -11.48 -14.83 -0.14
N SER A 20 -10.36 -14.94 0.56
CA SER A 20 -10.27 -15.77 1.74
C SER A 20 -11.21 -15.14 2.75
N LEU A 21 -12.47 -15.57 2.71
CA LEU A 21 -13.34 -15.52 3.87
C LEU A 21 -12.61 -16.39 4.89
N MET A 22 -11.78 -15.77 5.72
CA MET A 22 -11.20 -16.43 6.88
C MET A 22 -12.40 -16.80 7.73
N ALA A 23 -12.87 -18.03 7.57
CA ALA A 23 -13.88 -18.61 8.43
C ALA A 23 -13.34 -18.44 9.86
N GLU A 24 -14.16 -17.87 10.73
CA GLU A 24 -13.79 -17.68 12.12
C GLU A 24 -13.51 -19.05 12.74
N ASP A 25 -12.31 -19.24 13.29
CA ASP A 25 -11.91 -20.50 13.89
C ASP A 25 -12.78 -20.75 15.12
N VAL A 26 -13.80 -21.61 15.00
CA VAL A 26 -14.62 -22.03 16.13
C VAL A 26 -13.86 -23.08 16.91
N TYR A 27 -13.45 -22.74 18.14
CA TYR A 27 -12.78 -23.66 19.04
C TYR A 27 -13.81 -24.46 19.85
N HIS A 28 -13.52 -25.74 20.02
CA HIS A 28 -14.28 -26.64 20.89
C HIS A 28 -13.43 -27.03 22.08
N TRP A 29 -13.97 -26.90 23.29
CA TRP A 29 -13.36 -27.48 24.48
C TRP A 29 -14.25 -28.52 25.12
N ASN A 30 -13.61 -29.60 25.53
CA ASN A 30 -14.26 -30.64 26.31
C ASN A 30 -14.10 -30.28 27.80
N SER A 31 -15.17 -29.75 28.40
CA SER A 31 -15.26 -29.53 29.86
C SER A 31 -16.35 -30.42 30.45
N ARG A 32 -16.90 -30.12 31.63
CA ARG A 32 -18.07 -30.87 32.15
C ARG A 32 -19.28 -30.82 31.20
N SER A 33 -19.30 -29.85 30.29
CA SER A 33 -20.19 -29.77 29.13
C SER A 33 -19.39 -29.35 27.89
N PRO A 34 -19.67 -29.87 26.70
CA PRO A 34 -19.11 -29.35 25.45
C PRO A 34 -19.58 -27.91 25.26
N THR A 35 -18.66 -26.97 25.06
CA THR A 35 -19.00 -25.59 24.70
C THR A 35 -18.14 -25.15 23.52
N TYR A 36 -18.80 -24.48 22.58
CA TYR A 36 -18.18 -23.89 21.41
C TYR A 36 -17.89 -22.42 21.68
N SER A 37 -16.80 -21.91 21.13
CA SER A 37 -16.41 -20.51 21.29
C SER A 37 -15.42 -20.10 20.24
N ASP A 38 -15.55 -18.85 19.84
CA ASP A 38 -14.70 -18.20 18.84
C ASP A 38 -13.35 -17.77 19.46
N VAL A 39 -13.24 -17.80 20.80
CA VAL A 39 -12.02 -17.44 21.53
C VAL A 39 -11.39 -18.66 22.21
N PRO A 40 -10.06 -18.88 22.04
CA PRO A 40 -9.33 -19.93 22.74
C PRO A 40 -9.41 -19.84 24.27
N ARG A 41 -9.37 -21.00 24.93
CA ARG A 41 -9.43 -21.08 26.39
C ARG A 41 -8.26 -20.32 27.03
N ASN A 42 -8.58 -19.46 28.00
CA ASN A 42 -7.66 -18.55 28.72
C ASN A 42 -7.02 -17.43 27.88
N LEU A 43 -7.40 -17.26 26.61
CA LEU A 43 -7.04 -16.05 25.88
C LEU A 43 -7.88 -14.89 26.43
N VAL A 44 -7.24 -13.77 26.75
CA VAL A 44 -7.90 -12.51 27.08
C VAL A 44 -7.75 -11.59 25.86
N PRO A 45 -8.75 -11.53 24.96
CA PRO A 45 -8.60 -10.87 23.67
C PRO A 45 -8.33 -9.35 23.79
N ALA A 46 -8.79 -8.72 24.88
CA ALA A 46 -8.58 -7.30 25.16
C ALA A 46 -7.10 -6.94 25.41
N THR A 47 -6.24 -7.90 25.73
CA THR A 47 -4.84 -7.66 26.09
C THR A 47 -3.85 -8.44 25.21
N SER A 48 -4.32 -9.04 24.11
CA SER A 48 -3.49 -9.88 23.24
C SER A 48 -3.39 -9.34 21.82
N ASN A 49 -2.32 -9.73 21.11
CA ASN A 49 -2.08 -9.39 19.72
C ASN A 49 -1.96 -10.66 18.86
N ILE A 50 -2.47 -10.60 17.64
CA ILE A 50 -2.30 -11.63 16.62
C ILE A 50 -1.07 -11.28 15.79
N VAL A 51 -0.13 -12.21 15.67
CA VAL A 51 1.12 -12.03 14.91
C VAL A 51 1.08 -12.89 13.65
N ASN A 52 1.37 -12.28 12.51
CA ASN A 52 1.63 -13.02 11.27
C ASN A 52 3.12 -13.34 11.18
N VAL A 53 3.47 -14.61 11.36
CA VAL A 53 4.87 -15.08 11.36
C VAL A 53 5.55 -14.90 9.99
N ARG A 54 4.80 -15.00 8.88
CA ARG A 54 5.36 -14.84 7.52
C ARG A 54 5.71 -13.38 7.22
N THR A 55 4.85 -12.44 7.63
CA THR A 55 5.03 -11.01 7.33
C THR A 55 5.65 -10.21 8.48
N GLN A 56 5.88 -10.83 9.64
CA GLN A 56 6.39 -10.19 10.86
C GLN A 56 5.56 -8.98 11.32
N THR A 57 4.27 -8.97 10.98
CA THR A 57 3.33 -7.90 11.38
C THR A 57 2.45 -8.37 12.52
N SER A 58 2.02 -7.45 13.39
CA SER A 58 1.10 -7.73 14.49
C SER A 58 -0.11 -6.79 14.45
N ARG A 59 -1.24 -7.29 14.95
CA ARG A 59 -2.47 -6.50 15.13
C ARG A 59 -3.14 -6.85 16.46
N PRO A 60 -3.91 -5.94 17.07
CA PRO A 60 -4.74 -6.26 18.23
C PRO A 60 -5.68 -7.44 17.95
N ALA A 61 -5.84 -8.35 18.93
CA ALA A 61 -6.77 -9.48 18.81
C ALA A 61 -8.25 -9.04 18.90
N VAL A 62 -8.51 -7.91 19.56
CA VAL A 62 -9.79 -7.19 19.53
C VAL A 62 -9.54 -5.82 18.95
N ALA A 63 -10.42 -5.38 18.05
CA ALA A 63 -10.32 -4.04 17.51
C ALA A 63 -10.48 -3.00 18.63
N PRO A 64 -9.67 -1.93 18.66
CA PRO A 64 -9.82 -0.87 19.66
C PRO A 64 -11.25 -0.36 19.69
N SER A 65 -11.79 -0.05 20.87
CA SER A 65 -13.10 0.58 21.02
C SER A 65 -13.11 1.90 20.22
N GLY A 66 -13.68 1.86 19.02
CA GLY A 66 -13.57 2.91 18.00
C GLY A 66 -13.41 2.38 16.56
N HIS A 67 -13.03 1.11 16.37
CA HIS A 67 -12.89 0.49 15.07
C HIS A 67 -13.71 -0.81 14.98
N GLN A 68 -15.02 -0.71 14.78
CA GLN A 68 -15.81 -1.86 14.32
C GLN A 68 -15.44 -2.15 12.86
N GLN A 69 -14.40 -2.94 12.65
CA GLN A 69 -14.07 -3.47 11.34
C GLN A 69 -14.96 -4.69 11.10
N ASN A 70 -15.97 -4.53 10.23
CA ASN A 70 -16.95 -5.54 9.76
C ASN A 70 -18.34 -5.59 10.45
N GLN A 71 -18.89 -4.46 10.88
CA GLN A 71 -20.36 -4.35 10.96
C GLN A 71 -20.84 -3.43 9.83
N LEU A 72 -21.75 -3.91 8.97
CA LEU A 72 -22.51 -3.00 8.11
C LEU A 72 -23.19 -1.97 9.03
N PRO A 73 -23.24 -0.67 8.67
CA PRO A 73 -23.77 0.36 9.54
C PRO A 73 -25.18 -0.01 10.01
N GLN A 74 -25.34 -0.29 11.30
CA GLN A 74 -26.65 -0.38 11.93
C GLN A 74 -27.20 1.05 11.93
N VAL A 75 -28.19 1.30 11.06
CA VAL A 75 -28.96 2.55 11.04
C VAL A 75 -29.82 2.56 12.30
N GLN A 76 -29.26 3.16 13.34
CA GLN A 76 -30.00 3.57 14.52
C GLN A 76 -30.76 4.86 14.10
N ASN A 77 -32.03 5.00 14.50
CA ASN A 77 -32.87 6.13 14.10
C ASN A 77 -33.57 6.72 15.34
N ASN A 78 -33.34 8.02 15.56
CA ASN A 78 -33.98 9.00 16.45
C ASN A 78 -33.44 9.17 17.89
N ASN A 79 -32.13 9.05 18.18
CA ASN A 79 -31.57 9.42 19.50
C ASN A 79 -30.12 9.98 19.52
N GLY A 80 -29.70 10.71 18.49
CA GLY A 80 -28.33 11.26 18.41
C GLY A 80 -27.45 10.56 17.37
N GLU A 81 -28.05 10.16 16.24
CA GLU A 81 -27.30 9.64 15.11
C GLU A 81 -26.94 10.73 14.11
N ILE A 82 -25.70 10.66 13.61
CA ILE A 82 -25.24 11.36 12.42
C ILE A 82 -26.04 10.80 11.22
N SER A 83 -26.73 11.65 10.46
CA SER A 83 -27.52 11.24 9.30
C SER A 83 -26.64 10.50 8.28
N ALA A 84 -27.19 9.53 7.55
CA ALA A 84 -26.46 8.83 6.48
C ALA A 84 -25.86 9.82 5.44
N ALA A 85 -26.52 10.95 5.22
CA ALA A 85 -26.02 12.05 4.39
C ALA A 85 -24.82 12.77 5.03
N ASP A 86 -24.84 12.98 6.34
CA ASP A 86 -23.75 13.63 7.09
C ASP A 86 -22.52 12.70 7.16
N LEU A 87 -22.72 11.38 7.30
CA LEU A 87 -21.65 10.39 7.26
C LEU A 87 -21.01 10.32 5.86
N GLN A 88 -21.81 10.41 4.81
CA GLN A 88 -21.32 10.45 3.43
C GLN A 88 -20.56 11.76 3.15
N ALA A 89 -21.05 12.90 3.63
CA ALA A 89 -20.36 14.18 3.51
C ALA A 89 -19.01 14.17 4.23
N MET A 90 -18.95 13.66 5.46
CA MET A 90 -17.71 13.51 6.22
C MET A 90 -16.71 12.57 5.54
N THR A 91 -17.21 11.47 4.96
CA THR A 91 -16.35 10.52 4.21
C THR A 91 -15.78 11.16 2.95
N ASN A 92 -16.61 11.90 2.20
CA ASN A 92 -16.17 12.61 1.00
C ASN A 92 -15.15 13.71 1.34
N GLN A 93 -15.36 14.42 2.45
CA GLN A 93 -14.41 15.42 2.94
C GLN A 93 -13.07 14.79 3.31
N LYS A 94 -13.09 13.70 4.08
CA LYS A 94 -11.86 12.97 4.44
C LYS A 94 -11.13 12.45 3.21
N GLN A 95 -11.85 11.93 2.22
CA GLN A 95 -11.24 11.48 0.96
C GLN A 95 -10.62 12.64 0.18
N MET A 96 -11.26 13.82 0.17
CA MET A 96 -10.72 15.02 -0.48
C MET A 96 -9.41 15.45 0.19
N GLU A 97 -9.38 15.50 1.52
CA GLU A 97 -8.19 15.84 2.30
C GLU A 97 -7.05 14.84 2.07
N GLU A 98 -7.33 13.53 2.06
CA GLU A 98 -6.35 12.50 1.75
C GLU A 98 -5.83 12.58 0.32
N ASN A 99 -6.70 12.89 -0.65
CA ASN A 99 -6.31 13.09 -2.04
C ASN A 99 -5.40 14.31 -2.18
N GLN A 100 -5.73 15.42 -1.52
CA GLN A 100 -4.92 16.63 -1.52
C GLN A 100 -3.55 16.38 -0.89
N ALA A 101 -3.49 15.74 0.28
CA ALA A 101 -2.22 15.38 0.92
C ALA A 101 -1.35 14.49 0.04
N ARG A 102 -1.96 13.55 -0.70
CA ARG A 102 -1.26 12.69 -1.65
C ARG A 102 -0.74 13.45 -2.87
N GLU A 103 -1.51 14.39 -3.41
CA GLU A 103 -1.09 15.24 -4.52
C GLU A 103 0.09 16.13 -4.12
N GLU A 104 0.06 16.71 -2.93
CA GLU A 104 1.14 17.53 -2.39
C GLU A 104 2.43 16.71 -2.17
N ALA A 105 2.31 15.49 -1.62
CA ALA A 105 3.43 14.59 -1.45
C ALA A 105 4.04 14.17 -2.80
N ASN A 106 3.20 13.82 -3.78
CA ASN A 106 3.65 13.47 -5.12
C ASN A 106 4.35 14.65 -5.81
N ARG A 107 3.82 15.87 -5.65
CA ARG A 107 4.44 17.08 -6.18
C ARG A 107 5.85 17.28 -5.61
N LYS A 108 6.00 17.15 -4.29
CA LYS A 108 7.32 17.25 -3.63
C LYS A 108 8.31 16.21 -4.16
N VAL A 109 7.87 14.97 -4.32
CA VAL A 109 8.71 13.89 -4.88
C VAL A 109 9.15 14.21 -6.30
N ILE A 110 8.28 14.75 -7.14
CA ILE A 110 8.63 15.15 -8.52
C ILE A 110 9.67 16.28 -8.51
N GLU A 111 9.48 17.29 -7.67
CA GLU A 111 10.42 18.41 -7.51
C GLU A 111 11.79 17.91 -7.04
N ASP A 112 11.84 17.07 -6.00
CA ASP A 112 13.08 16.50 -5.47
C ASP A 112 13.80 15.63 -6.50
N ASN A 113 13.06 14.81 -7.27
CA ASN A 113 13.64 14.01 -8.36
C ASN A 113 14.21 14.88 -9.49
N ASN A 114 13.49 15.95 -9.87
CA ASN A 114 13.96 16.87 -10.90
C ASN A 114 15.22 17.62 -10.44
N ALA A 115 15.26 18.09 -9.20
CA ALA A 115 16.42 18.75 -8.62
C ALA A 115 17.62 17.79 -8.53
N ALA A 116 17.40 16.54 -8.09
CA ALA A 116 18.44 15.52 -8.03
C ALA A 116 18.99 15.19 -9.43
N ARG A 117 18.12 15.04 -10.44
CA ARG A 117 18.53 14.80 -11.83
C ARG A 117 19.37 15.94 -12.38
N ALA A 118 18.94 17.19 -12.17
CA ALA A 118 19.69 18.38 -12.59
C ALA A 118 21.06 18.47 -11.91
N SER A 119 21.13 18.22 -10.60
CA SER A 119 22.38 18.17 -9.84
C SER A 119 23.33 17.10 -10.36
N ASN A 120 22.84 15.87 -10.53
CA ASN A 120 23.65 14.74 -11.03
C ASN A 120 24.18 15.00 -12.44
N CYS A 121 23.35 15.58 -13.31
CA CYS A 121 23.80 16.00 -14.64
C CYS A 121 24.90 17.08 -14.57
N ASN A 122 24.75 18.08 -13.70
CA ASN A 122 25.75 19.13 -13.53
C ASN A 122 27.08 18.56 -13.05
N VAL A 123 27.06 17.70 -12.03
CA VAL A 123 28.24 17.01 -11.52
C VAL A 123 28.91 16.17 -12.61
N ALA A 124 28.13 15.42 -13.40
CA ALA A 124 28.66 14.62 -14.50
C ALA A 124 29.39 15.48 -15.54
N LYS A 125 28.83 16.64 -15.90
CA LYS A 125 29.46 17.61 -16.82
C LYS A 125 30.74 18.19 -16.26
N ILE A 126 30.74 18.61 -15.00
CA ILE A 126 31.92 19.15 -14.30
C ILE A 126 33.04 18.10 -14.27
N ASN A 127 32.73 16.87 -13.90
CA ASN A 127 33.70 15.78 -13.87
C ASN A 127 34.31 15.51 -15.24
N LEU A 128 33.50 15.53 -16.30
CA LEU A 128 33.99 15.39 -17.67
C LEU A 128 34.95 16.53 -18.04
N GLN A 129 34.61 17.77 -17.73
CA GLN A 129 35.48 18.94 -17.98
C GLN A 129 36.81 18.84 -17.22
N HIS A 130 36.78 18.40 -15.96
CA HIS A 130 37.99 18.17 -15.18
C HIS A 130 38.85 17.06 -15.76
N ALA A 131 38.27 15.92 -16.16
CA ALA A 131 39.02 14.83 -16.79
C ALA A 131 39.64 15.24 -18.13
N GLN A 132 38.97 16.11 -18.89
CA GLN A 132 39.51 16.64 -20.14
C GLN A 132 40.75 17.51 -19.92
N THR A 133 40.95 18.12 -18.76
CA THR A 133 42.10 19.00 -18.49
C THR A 133 43.17 18.35 -17.60
N ALA A 134 42.85 17.23 -16.94
CA ALA A 134 43.74 16.50 -16.07
C ALA A 134 44.95 15.89 -16.81
N ARG A 135 46.15 16.03 -16.23
CA ARG A 135 47.39 15.41 -16.72
C ARG A 135 47.71 14.14 -15.95
N ILE A 136 46.99 13.07 -16.23
CA ILE A 136 47.08 11.77 -15.55
C ILE A 136 47.20 10.63 -16.57
N GLN A 137 47.78 9.51 -16.17
CA GLN A 137 48.04 8.38 -17.08
C GLN A 137 46.75 7.72 -17.60
N ASN A 138 45.69 7.67 -16.77
CA ASN A 138 44.40 7.04 -17.09
C ASN A 138 43.33 8.04 -17.59
N ARG A 139 43.76 9.18 -18.14
CA ARG A 139 42.85 10.27 -18.57
C ARG A 139 41.75 9.79 -19.52
N GLU A 140 42.11 9.03 -20.55
CA GLU A 140 41.15 8.57 -21.58
C GLU A 140 40.07 7.66 -20.98
N GLN A 141 40.44 6.77 -20.04
CA GLN A 141 39.48 5.90 -19.36
C GLN A 141 38.50 6.72 -18.49
N LEU A 142 39.00 7.75 -17.79
CA LEU A 142 38.17 8.66 -17.00
C LEU A 142 37.22 9.49 -17.88
N ILE A 143 37.68 9.97 -19.03
CA ILE A 143 36.84 10.69 -20.00
C ILE A 143 35.69 9.79 -20.48
N GLN A 144 35.96 8.55 -20.85
CA GLN A 144 34.94 7.60 -21.28
C GLN A 144 33.90 7.33 -20.18
N GLN A 145 34.37 7.12 -18.95
CA GLN A 145 33.48 6.92 -17.80
C GLN A 145 32.58 8.14 -17.56
N TYR A 146 33.14 9.36 -17.55
CA TYR A 146 32.34 10.56 -17.32
C TYR A 146 31.43 10.91 -18.49
N GLN A 147 31.80 10.59 -19.74
CA GLN A 147 30.87 10.65 -20.88
C GLN A 147 29.67 9.73 -20.69
N SER A 148 29.88 8.50 -20.20
CA SER A 148 28.78 7.59 -19.85
C SER A 148 27.88 8.18 -18.78
N ASN A 149 28.45 8.78 -17.72
CA ASN A 149 27.68 9.42 -16.66
C ASN A 149 26.87 10.62 -17.18
N VAL A 150 27.42 11.44 -18.08
CA VAL A 150 26.67 12.52 -18.74
C VAL A 150 25.49 11.94 -19.50
N ASN A 151 25.71 10.87 -20.27
CA ASN A 151 24.62 10.22 -21.01
C ASN A 151 23.54 9.61 -20.11
N GLN A 152 23.91 9.15 -18.92
CA GLN A 152 22.99 8.55 -17.96
C GLN A 152 22.17 9.58 -17.18
N PHE A 153 22.78 10.70 -16.78
CA PHE A 153 22.14 11.67 -15.88
C PHE A 153 21.56 12.90 -16.60
N CYS A 154 22.05 13.23 -17.79
CA CYS A 154 21.62 14.42 -18.54
C CYS A 154 20.61 14.14 -19.66
N ASN A 155 20.44 12.88 -20.08
CA ASN A 155 19.45 12.47 -21.08
C ASN A 155 18.18 11.95 -20.41
#